data_AF-A0A1W1XAP6-F1
#
_entry.id   AF-A0A1W1XAP6-F1
#
_cell.length_a   1.000
_cell.length_b   1.000
_cell.length_c   1.000
_cell.angle_alpha   90.00
_cell.angle_beta   90.00
_cell.angle_gamma   90.00
#
_symmetry.space_group_name_H-M   'P 1'
#
loop_
_entity.id
_entity.type
_entity.pdbx_description
1 polymer ?
#
loop_
_entity_poly.entity_id
_entity_poly.type
_entity_poly.pdbx_seq_one_letter_code
_entity_poly.pdbx_strand_id
1 'polypeptide(L)' 'MRLAIHPVWSTTTSPQTLRYGLYAVGVQGEKELARADSMPAIEQLRERLLNRKRKVRF' A
#
# COMPACT_ATOMS: atom_id res chain seq x y z
N MET A 1 6.94 4.38 -11.54
CA MET A 1 5.93 3.70 -10.69
C MET A 1 5.96 4.38 -9.35
N ARG A 2 4.88 5.09 -9.02
CA ARG A 2 4.73 5.81 -7.75
C ARG A 2 3.84 4.94 -6.85
N LEU A 3 4.18 4.83 -5.58
CA LEU A 3 3.39 4.09 -4.58
C LEU A 3 2.70 5.10 -3.67
N ALA A 4 1.44 4.87 -3.35
CA ALA A 4 0.63 5.69 -2.45
C ALA A 4 0.05 4.82 -1.33
N ILE A 5 0.00 5.35 -0.12
CA ILE A 5 -0.62 4.69 1.03
C ILE A 5 -1.85 5.51 1.42
N HIS A 6 -3.01 4.86 1.48
CA HIS A 6 -4.28 5.51 1.84
C HIS A 6 -4.86 4.88 3.11
N PRO A 7 -5.46 5.67 4.02
CA PRO A 7 -6.22 5.12 5.13
C PRO A 7 -7.48 4.42 4.60
N VAL A 8 -7.72 3.19 5.04
CA VAL A 8 -8.89 2.39 4.68
C VAL A 8 -9.83 2.35 5.86
N TRP A 9 -10.97 3.00 5.71
CA TRP A 9 -12.04 3.00 6.69
C TRP A 9 -12.84 1.70 6.53
N SER A 10 -12.76 0.82 7.53
CA SER A 10 -13.64 -0.35 7.59
C SER A 10 -14.95 0.08 8.24
N THR A 11 -16.09 -0.19 7.59
CA THR A 11 -17.44 0.08 8.11
C THR A 11 -17.87 -0.89 9.23
N THR A 12 -16.97 -1.75 9.70
CA THR A 12 -17.22 -2.64 10.83
C THR A 12 -17.46 -1.86 12.11
N THR A 13 -18.48 -2.25 12.87
CA THR A 13 -19.11 -1.67 14.07
C THR A 13 -18.18 -1.26 15.24
N SER A 14 -16.86 -1.38 15.08
CA SER A 14 -15.85 -0.86 16.01
C SER A 14 -14.60 -0.48 15.21
N PRO A 15 -14.40 0.80 14.85
CA PRO A 15 -13.17 1.26 14.20
C PRO A 15 -12.09 1.46 15.26
N GLN A 16 -11.66 0.37 15.91
CA GLN A 16 -10.62 0.45 16.94
C GLN A 16 -9.20 0.51 16.35
N THR A 17 -9.04 0.20 15.06
CA THR A 17 -7.72 0.18 14.42
C THR A 17 -7.77 0.81 13.05
N LEU A 18 -7.06 1.93 12.90
CA LEU A 18 -6.82 2.55 11.60
C LEU A 18 -6.04 1.58 10.72
N ARG A 19 -6.60 1.23 9.57
CA ARG A 19 -5.98 0.35 8.60
C ARG A 19 -5.57 1.14 7.37
N TYR A 20 -4.63 0.60 6.61
CA TYR A 20 -4.02 1.26 5.47
C TYR A 20 -4.04 0.32 4.26
N GLY A 21 -4.10 0.90 3.07
CA GLY A 21 -3.95 0.21 1.80
C GLY A 21 -2.77 0.78 1.02
N LEU A 22 -2.14 -0.05 0.19
CA LEU A 22 -1.04 0.31 -0.68
C LEU A 22 -1.49 0.25 -2.14
N TYR A 23 -1.21 1.32 -2.88
CA TYR A 23 -1.65 1.50 -4.26
C TYR A 23 -0.45 1.81 -5.17
N ALA A 24 -0.41 1.18 -6.35
CA ALA A 24 0.46 1.57 -7.44
C ALA A 24 -0.24 2.62 -8.31
N VAL A 25 0.34 3.82 -8.36
CA VAL A 25 -0.15 4.92 -9.18
C VAL A 25 0.55 4.87 -10.55
N GLY A 26 -0.24 4.74 -11.60
CA GLY A 26 0.17 4.75 -12.99
C GLY A 26 -0.66 5.72 -13.84
N VAL A 27 -0.39 5.78 -15.13
CA VAL A 27 -1.10 6.65 -16.08
C VAL A 27 -2.59 6.30 -16.26
N GLN A 28 -2.96 5.05 -15.96
CA GLN A 28 -4.33 4.56 -16.01
C GLN A 28 -5.07 4.70 -14.67
N GLY A 29 -4.45 5.34 -13.66
CA GLY A 29 -5.01 5.51 -12.32
C GLY A 29 -4.30 4.69 -11.24
N GLU A 30 -4.99 4.48 -10.12
CA GLU A 30 -4.48 3.76 -8.96
C GLU A 30 -4.89 2.28 -9.00
N LYS A 31 -3.91 1.38 -8.83
CA LYS A 31 -4.14 -0.07 -8.69
C LYS A 31 -3.82 -0.50 -7.28
N GLU A 32 -4.79 -1.09 -6.59
CA GLU A 32 -4.59 -1.66 -5.26
C GLU A 32 -3.59 -2.83 -5.31
N LEU A 33 -2.61 -2.80 -4.39
CA LEU A 33 -1.61 -3.85 -4.22
C LEU A 33 -1.80 -4.61 -2.90
N ALA A 34 -2.27 -3.94 -1.86
CA ALA A 34 -2.64 -4.52 -0.58
C ALA A 34 -3.67 -3.64 0.12
N ARG A 35 -4.55 -4.24 0.93
CA ARG A 35 -5.64 -3.56 1.63
C ARG A 35 -5.67 -3.95 3.10
N ALA A 36 -6.14 -3.01 3.92
CA ALA A 36 -6.65 -3.22 5.27
C ALA A 36 -5.64 -3.87 6.23
N ASP A 37 -4.39 -3.43 6.17
CA ASP A 37 -3.33 -3.86 7.08
C ASP A 37 -2.86 -2.70 7.97
N SER A 38 -2.05 -3.01 8.97
CA SER A 38 -1.39 -2.03 9.84
C SER A 38 -0.36 -1.20 9.07
N MET A 39 -0.08 0.02 9.54
CA MET A 39 0.93 0.89 8.92
C MET A 39 2.31 0.23 8.79
N PRO A 40 2.85 -0.46 9.82
CA PRO A 40 4.15 -1.13 9.70
C PRO A 40 4.18 -2.20 8.60
N ALA A 41 3.11 -2.97 8.44
CA ALA A 41 3.02 -4.00 7.40
C ALA A 41 2.97 -3.38 5.99
N ILE A 42 2.19 -2.31 5.83
CA ILE A 42 2.09 -1.58 4.56
C ILE A 42 3.43 -0.92 4.16
N GLU A 43 4.15 -0.32 5.11
CA GLU A 43 5.48 0.26 4.84
C GLU A 43 6.51 -0.82 4.48
N GLN A 44 6.55 -1.95 5.19
CA GLN A 44 7.43 -3.06 4.82
C GLN A 44 7.17 -3.57 3.39
N LEU A 45 5.89 -3.66 3.01
CA LEU A 45 5.51 -4.06 1.65
C LEU A 45 5.97 -3.03 0.62
N ARG A 46 5.81 -1.73 0.90
CA ARG A 46 6.29 -0.63 0.05
C ARG A 46 7.80 -0.72 -0.15
N GLU A 47 8.58 -0.91 0.91
CA GLU A 47 10.04 -1.04 0.84
C GLU A 47 10.47 -2.25 -0.01
N ARG A 48 9.83 -3.41 0.19
CA ARG A 48 10.10 -4.61 -0.63
C ARG A 48 9.84 -4.34 -2.11
N LEU A 49 8.77 -3.65 -2.46
CA LEU A 49 8.43 -3.31 -3.85
C LEU A 49 9.40 -2.30 -4.46
N LEU A 50 9.84 -1.30 -3.69
CA LEU A 50 10.86 -0.34 -4.11
C LEU A 50 12.22 -1.02 -4.33
N ASN A 51 12.62 -1.93 -3.44
CA ASN A 51 13.87 -2.67 -3.55
C ASN A 51 13.84 -3.70 -4.69
N ARG A 52 12.70 -4.37 -4.92
CA ARG A 52 12.53 -5.26 -6.07
C ARG A 52 12.68 -4.51 -7.40
N LYS A 53 12.17 -3.28 -7.49
CA LYS A 53 12.38 -2.41 -8.67
C LYS A 53 13.83 -2.03 -8.91
N ARG A 54 14.61 -1.82 -7.85
CA ARG A 54 16.06 -1.52 -7.97
C ARG A 54 16.83 -2.70 -8.54
N LYS A 55 16.48 -3.93 -8.19
CA LYS A 55 17.16 -5.15 -8.70
C LYS A 55 16.92 -5.45 -10.18
N VAL A 56 15.82 -4.99 -10.78
CA VAL A 56 15.46 -5.31 -12.19
C VAL A 56 16.08 -4.33 -13.21
N ARG A 57 16.80 -3.30 -12.76
CA ARG A 57 17.48 -2.33 -13.65
C ARG A 57 18.96 -2.64 -13.91
N PHE A 58 19.40 -3.87 -13.70
CA PHE A 58 20.75 -4.31 -14.06
C PHE A 58 20.69 -5.25 -15.25
#